data_AF-A0A8H4XRV6-F1
#
_entry.id   AF-A0A8H4XRV6-F1
#
_cell.length_a   1.000
_cell.length_b   1.000
_cell.length_c   1.000
_cell.angle_alpha   90.00
_cell.angle_beta   90.00
_cell.angle_gamma   90.00
#
_symmetry.space_group_name_H-M   'P 1'
#
loop_
_entity.id
_entity.type
_entity.pdbx_description
1 polymer ?
#
loop_
_entity_poly.entity_id
_entity_poly.type
_entity_poly.pdbx_seq_one_letter_code
_entity_poly.pdbx_strand_id
1 'polypeptide(L)'
;MVENLSKDLQSMQSERDDYKQRFERAKRASGNVGATITAGGVVVDSEATLAAMRENEALRSEVSSLQAAVRFLREDNRRANLLDPYSVQRTTNMYSWLDAPLTQSKPSAQKEAQYARAAESRDILNHLLKLTKDTTITDLASTIPSDQKRSAWRPTKSTYRYKALQNRENYEQWSEWKNEVAMREKEEERIMAAKAERILREQQQAKRRAAGHRGHAKTPSAGFGMMGRAWTILGMQNDSDGKEGGRVEIVSDV
;
A
#
# COMPACT_ATOMS: atom_id res chain seq x y z
N MET A 1 -21.41 -79.10 35.06
CA MET A 1 -20.83 -77.74 34.85
C MET A 1 -21.32 -77.12 33.54
N VAL A 2 -21.19 -77.84 32.41
CA VAL A 2 -21.71 -77.40 31.10
C VAL A 2 -23.23 -77.18 31.10
N GLU A 3 -24.01 -78.05 31.76
CA GLU A 3 -25.47 -77.91 31.86
C GLU A 3 -25.94 -76.69 32.67
N ASN A 4 -25.14 -76.23 33.63
CA ASN A 4 -25.46 -75.03 34.40
C ASN A 4 -25.18 -73.78 33.57
N LEU A 5 -24.07 -73.76 32.83
CA LEU A 5 -23.73 -72.69 31.90
C LEU A 5 -24.75 -72.58 30.76
N SER A 6 -25.27 -73.70 30.23
CA SER A 6 -26.30 -73.66 29.19
C SER A 6 -27.62 -73.11 29.72
N LYS A 7 -28.00 -73.44 30.96
CA LYS A 7 -29.19 -72.87 31.62
C LYS A 7 -29.03 -71.38 31.87
N ASP A 8 -27.85 -70.95 32.30
CA ASP A 8 -27.56 -69.54 32.56
C ASP A 8 -27.55 -68.72 31.27
N LEU A 9 -26.98 -69.26 30.19
CA LEU A 9 -27.01 -68.63 28.86
C LEU A 9 -28.45 -68.55 28.33
N GLN A 10 -29.27 -69.59 28.54
CA GLN A 10 -30.67 -69.58 28.16
C GLN A 10 -31.49 -68.59 29.01
N SER A 11 -31.21 -68.45 30.30
CA SER A 11 -31.80 -67.43 31.17
C SER A 11 -31.47 -66.02 30.65
N MET A 12 -30.19 -65.75 30.40
CA MET A 12 -29.71 -64.48 29.85
C MET A 12 -30.31 -64.17 28.48
N GLN A 13 -30.49 -65.18 27.62
CA GLN A 13 -31.18 -65.01 26.34
C GLN A 13 -32.65 -64.67 26.54
N SER A 14 -33.35 -65.35 27.45
CA SER A 14 -34.75 -65.07 27.75
C SER A 14 -34.94 -63.68 28.35
N GLU A 15 -34.06 -63.25 29.25
CA GLU A 15 -34.07 -61.90 29.82
C GLU A 15 -33.83 -60.85 28.74
N ARG A 16 -32.87 -61.09 27.84
CA ARG A 16 -32.56 -60.16 26.74
C ARG A 16 -33.74 -60.05 25.78
N ASP A 17 -34.43 -61.15 25.49
CA ASP A 17 -35.62 -61.16 24.65
C ASP A 17 -36.81 -60.50 25.35
N ASP A 18 -36.96 -60.66 26.66
CA ASP A 18 -37.93 -59.95 27.48
C ASP A 18 -37.68 -58.43 27.48
N TYR A 19 -36.43 -57.99 27.66
CA TYR A 19 -36.07 -56.58 27.58
C TYR A 19 -36.31 -56.01 26.17
N LYS A 20 -35.97 -56.77 25.13
CA LYS A 20 -36.23 -56.38 23.75
C LYS A 20 -37.73 -56.27 23.48
N GLN A 21 -38.54 -57.19 24.01
CA GLN A 21 -39.99 -57.15 23.87
C GLN A 21 -40.60 -55.97 24.64
N ARG A 22 -40.11 -55.67 25.85
CA ARG A 22 -40.50 -54.48 26.63
C ARG A 22 -40.13 -53.19 25.89
N PHE A 23 -38.96 -53.12 25.29
CA PHE A 23 -38.52 -51.99 24.48
C PHE A 23 -39.37 -51.81 23.22
N GLU A 24 -39.65 -52.90 22.49
CA GLU A 24 -40.52 -52.88 21.31
C GLU A 24 -41.98 -52.53 21.66
N ARG A 25 -42.47 -52.93 22.84
CA ARG A 25 -43.77 -52.49 23.37
C ARG A 25 -43.75 -51.01 23.74
N ALA A 26 -42.70 -50.54 24.42
CA ALA A 26 -42.54 -49.13 24.78
C ALA A 26 -42.39 -48.23 23.55
N LYS A 27 -41.69 -48.70 22.50
CA LYS A 27 -41.54 -48.00 21.22
C LYS A 27 -42.88 -47.92 20.47
N ARG A 28 -43.67 -48.98 20.46
CA ARG A 28 -45.04 -48.95 19.90
C ARG A 28 -45.96 -48.03 20.71
N ALA A 29 -45.84 -48.02 22.03
CA ALA A 29 -46.60 -47.11 22.89
C ALA A 29 -46.18 -45.64 22.71
N SER A 30 -44.89 -45.37 22.50
CA SER A 30 -44.36 -44.03 22.25
C SER A 30 -44.69 -43.48 20.87
N GLY A 31 -45.02 -44.33 19.90
CA GLY A 31 -45.44 -43.92 18.55
C GLY A 31 -46.92 -43.53 18.43
N ASN A 32 -47.74 -43.82 19.45
CA ASN A 32 -49.17 -43.52 19.46
C ASN A 32 -49.42 -42.31 20.36
N VAL A 33 -49.42 -41.12 19.77
CA VAL A 33 -49.82 -39.86 20.43
C VAL A 33 -51.25 -40.03 20.94
N GLY A 34 -51.39 -40.16 22.27
CA GLY A 34 -52.69 -40.18 22.95
C GLY A 34 -53.23 -41.57 23.29
N ALA A 35 -52.73 -42.16 24.39
CA ALA A 35 -53.48 -43.18 25.11
C ALA A 35 -53.10 -43.18 26.60
N THR A 36 -53.95 -42.54 27.40
CA THR A 36 -54.17 -42.91 28.80
C THR A 36 -54.71 -44.35 28.84
N ILE A 37 -54.18 -45.19 29.74
CA ILE A 37 -54.93 -46.00 30.72
C ILE A 37 -54.00 -47.06 31.36
N THR A 38 -54.15 -47.13 32.68
CA THR A 38 -53.62 -48.08 33.67
C THR A 38 -54.14 -49.52 33.47
N ALA A 39 -53.25 -50.51 33.57
CA ALA A 39 -53.45 -51.80 34.25
C ALA A 39 -52.20 -52.67 34.01
N GLY A 40 -51.31 -52.76 35.00
CA GLY A 40 -50.10 -53.60 34.90
C GLY A 40 -48.81 -53.02 35.46
N GLY A 41 -48.87 -52.03 36.35
CA GLY A 41 -47.83 -51.83 37.37
C GLY A 41 -46.41 -51.51 36.88
N VAL A 42 -46.27 -50.65 35.87
CA VAL A 42 -45.15 -49.70 35.81
C VAL A 42 -45.72 -48.41 35.23
N VAL A 43 -46.23 -47.55 36.11
CA VAL A 43 -46.45 -46.15 35.77
C VAL A 43 -45.06 -45.55 35.74
N VAL A 44 -44.44 -45.54 34.56
CA VAL A 44 -43.36 -44.57 34.35
C VAL A 44 -44.12 -43.28 34.16
N ASP A 45 -44.17 -42.44 35.20
CA ASP A 45 -44.88 -41.17 35.17
C ASP A 45 -44.53 -40.46 33.86
N SER A 46 -45.50 -40.36 32.95
CA SER A 46 -45.28 -39.79 31.63
C SER A 46 -44.77 -38.36 31.76
N GLU A 47 -45.16 -37.68 32.84
CA GLU A 47 -44.64 -36.38 33.23
C GLU A 47 -43.18 -36.42 33.73
N ALA A 48 -42.80 -37.38 34.57
CA ALA A 48 -41.42 -37.51 35.06
C ALA A 48 -40.45 -37.93 33.95
N THR A 49 -40.88 -38.82 33.04
CA THR A 49 -40.10 -39.20 31.85
C THR A 49 -39.94 -38.03 30.90
N LEU A 50 -40.99 -37.25 30.67
CA LEU A 50 -40.94 -36.09 29.80
C LEU A 50 -40.09 -34.97 30.44
N ALA A 51 -40.17 -34.77 31.75
CA ALA A 51 -39.27 -33.89 32.51
C ALA A 51 -37.81 -34.35 32.38
N ALA A 52 -37.53 -35.64 32.56
CA ALA A 52 -36.20 -36.20 32.37
C ALA A 52 -35.68 -36.08 30.92
N MET A 53 -36.56 -36.20 29.92
CA MET A 53 -36.21 -35.98 28.51
C MET A 53 -35.85 -34.52 28.25
N ARG A 54 -36.62 -33.57 28.79
CA ARG A 54 -36.31 -32.13 28.70
C ARG A 54 -35.02 -31.77 29.41
N GLU A 55 -34.77 -32.36 30.57
CA GLU A 55 -33.51 -32.19 31.29
C GLU A 55 -32.34 -32.77 30.49
N ASN A 56 -32.50 -33.94 29.87
CA ASN A 56 -31.47 -34.51 28.99
C ASN A 56 -31.20 -33.63 27.76
N GLU A 57 -32.24 -33.06 27.17
CA GLU A 57 -32.12 -32.13 26.04
C GLU A 57 -31.40 -30.84 26.45
N ALA A 58 -31.74 -30.29 27.62
CA ALA A 58 -31.04 -29.14 28.23
C ALA A 58 -29.55 -29.45 28.44
N LEU A 59 -29.22 -30.58 29.07
CA LEU A 59 -27.82 -31.03 29.27
C LEU A 59 -27.07 -31.22 27.93
N ARG A 60 -27.73 -31.76 26.90
CA ARG A 60 -27.12 -31.89 25.56
C ARG A 60 -26.84 -30.54 24.93
N SER A 61 -27.76 -29.59 25.05
CA SER A 61 -27.57 -28.22 24.56
C SER A 61 -26.42 -27.53 25.30
N GLU A 62 -26.31 -27.72 26.62
CA GLU A 62 -25.25 -27.16 27.43
C GLU A 62 -23.90 -27.76 27.06
N VAL A 63 -23.80 -29.08 26.90
CA VAL A 63 -22.58 -29.74 26.42
C VAL A 63 -22.18 -29.20 25.05
N SER A 64 -23.14 -29.01 24.14
CA SER A 64 -22.85 -28.44 22.81
C SER A 64 -22.36 -26.98 22.89
N SER A 65 -22.94 -26.19 23.80
CA SER A 65 -22.55 -24.81 24.09
C SER A 65 -21.15 -24.73 24.71
N LEU A 66 -20.85 -25.57 25.70
CA LEU A 66 -19.52 -25.69 26.32
C LEU A 66 -18.48 -26.15 25.29
N GLN A 67 -18.81 -27.11 24.43
CA GLN A 67 -17.92 -27.52 23.34
C GLN A 67 -17.66 -26.37 22.35
N ALA A 68 -18.67 -25.55 22.04
CA ALA A 68 -18.51 -24.36 21.21
C ALA A 68 -17.62 -23.32 21.90
N ALA A 69 -17.82 -23.08 23.21
CA ALA A 69 -16.97 -22.18 23.99
C ALA A 69 -15.51 -22.66 24.04
N VAL A 70 -15.26 -23.96 24.21
CA VAL A 70 -13.90 -24.54 24.17
C VAL A 70 -13.27 -24.37 22.79
N ARG A 71 -14.03 -24.60 21.70
CA ARG A 71 -13.55 -24.35 20.33
C ARG A 71 -13.21 -22.87 20.13
N PHE A 72 -14.08 -21.98 20.62
CA PHE A 72 -13.85 -20.53 20.58
C PHE A 72 -12.59 -20.14 21.32
N LEU A 73 -12.40 -20.58 22.57
CA LEU A 73 -11.21 -20.27 23.37
C LEU A 73 -9.93 -20.84 22.76
N ARG A 74 -9.97 -22.02 22.14
CA ARG A 74 -8.83 -22.58 21.40
C ARG A 74 -8.47 -21.74 20.18
N GLU A 75 -9.48 -21.32 19.42
CA GLU A 75 -9.28 -20.45 18.25
C GLU A 75 -8.79 -19.06 18.65
N ASP A 76 -9.31 -18.51 19.75
CA ASP A 76 -8.88 -17.23 20.30
C ASP A 76 -7.44 -17.31 20.82
N ASN A 77 -7.06 -18.40 21.51
CA ASN A 77 -5.67 -18.64 21.90
C ASN A 77 -4.73 -18.81 20.70
N ARG A 78 -5.19 -19.48 19.63
CA ARG A 78 -4.43 -19.59 18.37
C ARG A 78 -4.24 -18.22 17.71
N ARG A 79 -5.28 -17.38 17.68
CA ARG A 79 -5.21 -16.01 17.16
C ARG A 79 -4.32 -15.13 18.03
N ALA A 80 -4.43 -15.21 19.34
CA ALA A 80 -3.58 -14.49 20.28
C ALA A 80 -2.10 -14.87 20.11
N ASN A 81 -1.79 -16.16 19.90
CA ASN A 81 -0.44 -16.61 19.60
C ASN A 81 0.07 -16.16 18.22
N LEU A 82 -0.81 -16.01 17.22
CA LEU A 82 -0.46 -15.47 15.91
C LEU A 82 -0.33 -13.94 15.89
N LEU A 83 -0.99 -13.26 16.84
CA LEU A 83 -0.98 -11.80 17.00
C LEU A 83 -0.02 -11.36 18.10
N ASP A 84 0.70 -12.29 18.74
CA ASP A 84 1.77 -11.95 19.67
C ASP A 84 2.78 -11.06 18.91
N PRO A 85 3.00 -9.81 19.34
CA PRO A 85 3.86 -8.86 18.65
C PRO A 85 5.23 -9.44 18.30
N TYR A 86 5.77 -10.32 19.15
CA TYR A 86 7.06 -10.97 18.93
C TYR A 86 6.99 -12.08 17.87
N SER A 87 5.90 -12.85 17.81
CA SER A 87 5.68 -13.87 16.80
C SER A 87 5.40 -13.26 15.41
N VAL A 88 4.62 -12.18 15.37
CA VAL A 88 4.33 -11.42 14.14
C VAL A 88 5.61 -10.80 13.63
N GLN A 89 6.38 -10.11 14.47
CA GLN A 89 7.66 -9.52 14.06
C GLN A 89 8.66 -10.56 13.57
N ARG A 90 8.72 -11.74 14.21
CA ARG A 90 9.60 -12.81 13.77
C ARG A 90 9.18 -13.39 12.42
N THR A 91 7.89 -13.64 12.23
CA THR A 91 7.35 -14.19 10.98
C THR A 91 7.42 -13.18 9.84
N THR A 92 7.10 -11.91 10.08
CA THR A 92 7.26 -10.84 9.09
C THR A 92 8.72 -10.63 8.72
N ASN A 93 9.65 -10.76 9.66
CA ASN A 93 11.08 -10.73 9.35
C ASN A 93 11.49 -11.95 8.50
N MET A 94 11.06 -13.16 8.86
CA MET A 94 11.32 -14.39 8.09
C MET A 94 10.74 -14.36 6.67
N TYR A 95 9.61 -13.68 6.47
CA TYR A 95 8.92 -13.56 5.19
C TYR A 95 9.09 -12.19 4.53
N SER A 96 9.99 -11.33 5.06
CA SER A 96 10.22 -9.98 4.52
C SER A 96 10.67 -9.96 3.06
N TRP A 97 11.29 -11.05 2.61
CA TRP A 97 11.69 -11.24 1.22
C TRP A 97 10.51 -11.50 0.26
N LEU A 98 9.33 -11.89 0.79
CA LEU A 98 8.09 -12.01 0.01
C LEU A 98 7.40 -10.66 -0.20
N ASP A 99 7.71 -9.64 0.62
CA ASP A 99 7.20 -8.27 0.45
C ASP A 99 7.90 -7.53 -0.69
N ALA A 100 9.01 -8.06 -1.21
CA ALA A 100 9.65 -7.52 -2.39
C ALA A 100 8.76 -7.81 -3.62
N PRO A 101 8.33 -6.79 -4.39
CA PRO A 101 7.50 -7.02 -5.56
C PRO A 101 8.25 -7.90 -6.57
N LEU A 102 7.70 -9.08 -6.87
CA LEU A 102 8.25 -10.07 -7.81
C LEU A 102 8.44 -9.52 -9.23
N THR A 103 7.78 -8.41 -9.55
CA THR A 103 7.93 -7.70 -10.82
C THR A 103 8.51 -6.32 -10.55
N GLN A 104 9.52 -5.95 -11.34
CA GLN A 104 9.98 -4.57 -11.34
C GLN A 104 8.82 -3.67 -11.76
N SER A 105 8.52 -2.66 -10.94
CA SER A 105 7.53 -1.67 -11.32
C SER A 105 7.95 -1.02 -12.63
N LYS A 106 6.99 -0.75 -13.51
CA LYS A 106 7.27 -0.04 -14.76
C LYS A 106 8.03 1.24 -14.41
N PRO A 107 9.15 1.53 -15.08
CA PRO A 107 9.92 2.72 -14.78
C PRO A 107 9.00 3.93 -14.89
N SER A 108 9.08 4.84 -13.92
CA SER A 108 8.37 6.10 -14.03
C SER A 108 8.84 6.83 -15.29
N ALA A 109 7.97 7.64 -15.90
CA ALA A 109 8.33 8.44 -17.08
C ALA A 109 9.60 9.27 -16.87
N GLN A 110 9.87 9.71 -15.63
CA GLN A 110 11.11 10.40 -15.26
C GLN A 110 12.35 9.50 -15.37
N LYS A 111 12.27 8.24 -14.91
CA LYS A 111 13.38 7.27 -15.04
C LYS A 111 13.62 6.91 -16.50
N GLU A 112 12.56 6.73 -17.27
CA GLU A 112 12.66 6.46 -18.71
C GLU A 112 13.33 7.63 -19.45
N ALA A 113 12.96 8.87 -19.14
CA ALA A 113 13.63 10.05 -19.67
C ALA A 113 15.12 10.12 -19.28
N GLN A 114 15.48 9.77 -18.04
CA GLN A 114 16.88 9.67 -17.61
C GLN A 114 17.65 8.61 -18.40
N TYR A 115 17.06 7.43 -18.61
CA TYR A 115 17.68 6.38 -19.43
C TYR A 115 17.86 6.79 -20.88
N ALA A 116 16.87 7.48 -21.47
CA ALA A 116 16.97 8.00 -22.84
C ALA A 116 18.12 9.00 -22.96
N ARG A 117 18.28 9.94 -22.01
CA ARG A 117 19.41 10.88 -21.98
C ARG A 117 20.75 10.19 -21.83
N ALA A 118 20.83 9.16 -20.98
CA ALA A 118 22.05 8.35 -20.82
C ALA A 118 22.39 7.56 -22.10
N ALA A 119 21.38 7.13 -22.86
CA ALA A 119 21.58 6.53 -24.17
C ALA A 119 22.10 7.55 -25.19
N GLU A 120 21.51 8.75 -25.25
CA GLU A 120 21.99 9.84 -26.11
C GLU A 120 23.45 10.21 -25.81
N SER A 121 23.83 10.33 -24.53
CA SER A 121 25.22 10.64 -24.14
C SER A 121 26.21 9.54 -24.54
N ARG A 122 25.78 8.28 -24.46
CA ARG A 122 26.54 7.14 -24.96
C ARG A 122 26.70 7.19 -26.48
N ASP A 123 25.68 7.60 -27.21
CA ASP A 123 25.74 7.71 -28.67
C ASP A 123 26.69 8.83 -29.13
N ILE A 124 26.71 9.95 -28.42
CA ILE A 124 27.69 11.04 -28.64
C ILE A 124 29.12 10.54 -28.43
N LEU A 125 29.35 9.76 -27.36
CA LEU A 125 30.65 9.16 -27.09
C LEU A 125 31.03 8.14 -28.19
N ASN A 126 30.09 7.27 -28.58
CA ASN A 126 30.31 6.31 -29.65
C ASN A 126 30.65 7.01 -30.97
N HIS A 127 29.98 8.12 -31.28
CA HIS A 127 30.28 8.93 -32.46
C HIS A 127 31.69 9.52 -32.40
N LEU A 128 32.12 10.06 -31.25
CA LEU A 128 33.50 10.53 -31.08
C LEU A 128 34.51 9.40 -31.30
N LEU A 129 34.28 8.24 -30.68
CA LEU A 129 35.15 7.08 -30.83
C LEU A 129 35.22 6.63 -32.28
N LYS A 130 34.10 6.67 -33.02
CA LYS A 130 34.09 6.41 -34.46
C LYS A 130 34.91 7.43 -35.24
N LEU A 131 34.71 8.73 -34.98
CA LEU A 131 35.50 9.78 -35.62
C LEU A 131 37.00 9.58 -35.39
N THR A 132 37.43 9.27 -34.17
CA THR A 132 38.85 9.04 -33.86
C THR A 132 39.44 7.83 -34.58
N LYS A 133 38.63 6.80 -34.87
CA LYS A 133 39.05 5.63 -35.66
C LYS A 133 39.15 5.94 -37.14
N ASP A 134 38.21 6.71 -37.67
CA ASP A 134 38.13 7.06 -39.09
C ASP A 134 39.15 8.14 -39.47
N THR A 135 39.55 9.01 -38.52
CA THR A 135 40.58 10.02 -38.73
C THR A 135 41.97 9.40 -38.78
N THR A 136 42.48 9.19 -39.99
CA THR A 136 43.87 8.79 -40.22
C THR A 136 44.79 10.00 -40.22
N ILE A 137 45.92 9.91 -39.51
CA ILE A 137 46.99 10.90 -39.61
C ILE A 137 47.56 10.81 -41.03
N THR A 138 47.39 11.87 -41.81
CA THR A 138 47.82 11.89 -43.21
C THR A 138 49.26 12.33 -43.30
N ASP A 139 50.12 11.45 -43.86
CA ASP A 139 51.52 11.77 -44.09
C ASP A 139 51.67 12.78 -45.23
N LEU A 140 52.15 13.98 -44.88
CA LEU A 140 52.39 15.07 -45.81
C LEU A 140 53.47 14.71 -46.85
N ALA A 141 54.43 13.85 -46.50
CA ALA A 141 55.48 13.41 -47.42
C ALA A 141 54.92 12.54 -48.55
N SER A 142 54.01 11.61 -48.22
CA SER A 142 53.31 10.77 -49.21
C SER A 142 52.43 11.54 -50.19
N THR A 143 51.98 12.75 -49.81
CA THR A 143 51.11 13.59 -50.66
C THR A 143 51.86 14.47 -51.66
N ILE A 144 53.19 14.57 -51.54
CA ILE A 144 54.06 15.29 -52.47
C ILE A 144 54.72 14.23 -53.38
N PRO A 145 54.25 14.04 -54.62
CA PRO A 145 54.85 13.06 -55.52
C PRO A 145 56.26 13.54 -55.89
N SER A 146 57.25 12.67 -55.72
CA SER A 146 58.64 12.91 -56.11
C SER A 146 58.81 13.19 -57.62
N ASP A 147 57.85 12.78 -58.45
CA ASP A 147 58.05 12.62 -59.90
C ASP A 147 56.93 13.22 -60.78
N GLN A 148 55.95 13.92 -60.20
CA GLN A 148 54.85 14.54 -60.97
C GLN A 148 54.86 16.06 -60.86
N LYS A 149 54.71 16.72 -62.03
CA LYS A 149 54.54 18.17 -62.17
C LYS A 149 53.51 18.67 -61.15
N ARG A 150 53.93 19.60 -60.28
CA ARG A 150 53.11 20.21 -59.20
C ARG A 150 51.78 20.81 -59.70
N SER A 151 51.60 20.96 -61.01
CA SER A 151 50.45 21.56 -61.70
C SER A 151 49.49 20.56 -62.34
N ALA A 152 49.62 19.25 -62.12
CA ALA A 152 48.63 18.29 -62.60
C ALA A 152 47.30 18.44 -61.83
N TRP A 153 46.17 18.49 -62.55
CA TRP A 153 44.83 18.56 -61.96
C TRP A 153 44.59 17.35 -61.05
N ARG A 154 44.13 17.61 -59.82
CA ARG A 154 43.78 16.57 -58.83
C ARG A 154 42.34 16.72 -58.38
N PRO A 155 41.60 15.62 -58.19
CA PRO A 155 40.28 15.67 -57.58
C PRO A 155 40.36 16.28 -56.17
N THR A 156 39.51 17.26 -55.87
CA THR A 156 39.53 18.00 -54.59
C THR A 156 39.47 17.07 -53.37
N LYS A 157 38.76 15.94 -53.47
CA LYS A 157 38.62 14.95 -52.40
C LYS A 157 39.92 14.21 -52.04
N SER A 158 40.88 14.18 -52.96
CA SER A 158 42.20 13.58 -52.73
C SER A 158 43.18 14.54 -52.03
N THR A 159 42.86 15.84 -52.02
CA THR A 159 43.72 16.88 -51.46
C THR A 159 43.69 16.83 -49.93
N TYR A 160 44.85 16.96 -49.29
CA TYR A 160 44.97 17.05 -47.84
C TYR A 160 44.07 18.13 -47.23
N ARG A 161 44.03 19.31 -47.87
CA ARG A 161 43.18 20.42 -47.46
C ARG A 161 41.70 20.02 -47.34
N TYR A 162 41.20 19.19 -48.24
CA TYR A 162 39.83 18.70 -48.17
C TYR A 162 39.63 17.77 -46.98
N LYS A 163 40.52 16.80 -46.77
CA LYS A 163 40.46 15.88 -45.63
C LYS A 163 40.53 16.62 -44.29
N ALA A 164 41.40 17.61 -44.17
CA ALA A 164 41.51 18.45 -42.97
C ALA A 164 40.24 19.26 -42.71
N LEU A 165 39.66 19.86 -43.75
CA LEU A 165 38.39 20.59 -43.64
C LEU A 165 37.23 19.66 -43.26
N GLN A 166 37.16 18.47 -43.85
CA GLN A 166 36.14 17.48 -43.54
C GLN A 166 36.25 16.99 -42.09
N ASN A 167 37.46 16.72 -41.60
CA ASN A 167 37.69 16.32 -40.21
C ASN A 167 37.26 17.43 -39.24
N ARG A 168 37.54 18.70 -39.58
CA ARG A 168 37.11 19.85 -38.79
C ARG A 168 35.59 19.96 -38.76
N GLU A 169 34.92 19.87 -39.90
CA GLU A 169 33.46 19.93 -40.00
C GLU A 169 32.80 18.80 -39.19
N ASN A 170 33.29 17.57 -39.32
CA ASN A 170 32.77 16.42 -38.55
C ASN A 170 32.94 16.61 -37.03
N TYR A 171 34.06 17.19 -36.59
CA TYR A 171 34.29 17.49 -35.18
C TYR A 171 33.42 18.65 -34.68
N GLU A 172 33.21 19.68 -35.49
CA GLU A 172 32.32 20.79 -35.19
C GLU A 172 30.88 20.30 -35.00
N GLN A 173 30.37 19.48 -35.93
CA GLN A 173 29.05 18.84 -35.81
C GLN A 173 28.92 18.02 -34.52
N TRP A 174 29.95 17.24 -34.17
CA TRP A 174 29.96 16.48 -32.92
C TRP A 174 29.96 17.40 -31.69
N SER A 175 30.74 18.48 -31.72
CA SER A 175 30.83 19.44 -30.62
C SER A 175 29.52 20.20 -30.43
N GLU A 176 28.86 20.59 -31.52
CA GLU A 176 27.52 21.18 -31.51
C GLU A 176 26.52 20.23 -30.85
N TRP A 177 26.46 18.97 -31.31
CA TRP A 177 25.55 17.97 -30.76
C TRP A 177 25.77 17.73 -29.25
N LYS A 178 27.03 17.61 -28.82
CA LYS A 178 27.40 17.51 -27.39
C LYS A 178 26.92 18.72 -26.60
N ASN A 179 27.11 19.92 -27.12
CA ASN A 179 26.72 21.15 -26.43
C ASN A 179 25.19 21.29 -26.36
N GLU A 180 24.45 20.94 -27.41
CA GLU A 180 22.99 20.92 -27.41
C GLU A 180 22.43 19.98 -26.33
N VAL A 181 22.99 18.78 -26.19
CA VAL A 181 22.57 17.82 -25.17
C VAL A 181 22.85 18.35 -23.76
N ALA A 182 24.05 18.92 -23.54
CA ALA A 182 24.40 19.52 -22.26
C ALA A 182 23.54 20.75 -21.90
N MET A 183 23.15 21.56 -22.89
CA MET A 183 22.25 22.70 -22.68
C MET A 183 20.82 22.24 -22.38
N ARG A 184 20.32 21.21 -23.10
CA ARG A 184 19.00 20.60 -22.81
C ARG A 184 18.95 20.06 -21.39
N GLU A 185 19.97 19.31 -20.97
CA GLU A 185 20.03 18.75 -19.61
C GLU A 185 20.02 19.84 -18.53
N LYS A 186 20.85 20.89 -18.69
CA LYS A 186 20.86 22.04 -17.77
C LYS A 186 19.53 22.77 -17.71
N GLU A 187 18.86 22.96 -18.85
CA GLU A 187 17.56 23.64 -18.88
C GLU A 187 16.48 22.79 -18.20
N GLU A 188 16.48 21.49 -18.41
CA GLU A 188 15.56 20.58 -17.73
C GLU A 188 15.81 20.54 -16.21
N GLU A 189 17.07 20.55 -15.77
CA GLU A 189 17.42 20.69 -14.35
C GLU A 189 16.88 21.98 -13.75
N ARG A 190 17.02 23.11 -14.48
CA ARG A 190 16.45 24.40 -14.04
C ARG A 190 14.93 24.35 -13.92
N ILE A 191 14.25 23.76 -14.89
CA ILE A 191 12.79 23.59 -14.87
C ILE A 191 12.38 22.70 -13.70
N MET A 192 13.10 21.60 -13.45
CA MET A 192 12.80 20.67 -12.36
C MET A 192 13.06 21.31 -10.99
N ALA A 193 14.14 22.08 -10.84
CA ALA A 193 14.43 22.84 -9.62
C ALA A 193 13.35 23.89 -9.36
N ALA A 194 12.92 24.64 -10.39
CA ALA A 194 11.84 25.61 -10.26
C ALA A 194 10.49 24.96 -9.90
N LYS A 195 10.19 23.78 -10.45
CA LYS A 195 9.01 22.99 -10.07
C LYS A 195 9.09 22.50 -8.62
N ALA A 196 10.23 21.98 -8.20
CA ALA A 196 10.45 21.53 -6.82
C ALA A 196 10.30 22.68 -5.81
N GLU A 197 10.84 23.86 -6.12
CA GLU A 197 10.69 25.06 -5.29
C GLU A 197 9.23 25.51 -5.18
N ARG A 198 8.47 25.47 -6.28
CA ARG A 198 7.02 25.77 -6.26
C ARG A 198 6.25 24.81 -5.36
N ILE A 199 6.50 23.51 -5.49
CA ILE A 199 5.86 22.47 -4.67
C ILE A 199 6.21 22.68 -3.19
N LEU A 200 7.47 22.99 -2.87
CA LEU A 200 7.89 23.26 -1.50
C LEU A 200 7.19 24.50 -0.93
N ARG A 201 7.10 25.59 -1.70
CA ARG A 201 6.35 26.79 -1.30
C ARG A 201 4.88 26.50 -1.07
N GLU A 202 4.24 25.73 -1.95
CA GLU A 202 2.84 25.34 -1.81
C GLU A 202 2.62 24.47 -0.56
N GLN A 203 3.48 23.49 -0.30
CA GLN A 203 3.42 22.70 0.93
C GLN A 203 3.61 23.56 2.19
N GLN A 204 4.53 24.52 2.18
CA GLN A 204 4.71 25.44 3.30
C GLN A 204 3.47 26.32 3.50
N GLN A 205 2.86 26.84 2.42
CA GLN A 205 1.61 27.59 2.50
C GLN A 205 0.45 26.74 3.02
N ALA A 206 0.33 25.49 2.55
CA ALA A 206 -0.68 24.54 3.02
C ALA A 206 -0.50 24.23 4.51
N LYS A 207 0.74 24.00 4.96
CA LYS A 207 1.06 23.83 6.39
C LYS A 207 0.71 25.06 7.22
N ARG A 208 1.00 26.28 6.73
CA ARG A 208 0.61 27.53 7.40
C ARG A 208 -0.92 27.71 7.47
N ARG A 209 -1.65 27.39 6.40
CA ARG A 209 -3.12 27.41 6.38
C ARG A 209 -3.71 26.38 7.35
N ALA A 210 -3.16 25.17 7.41
CA ALA A 210 -3.59 24.13 8.35
C ALA A 210 -3.28 24.48 9.82
N ALA A 211 -2.14 25.12 10.09
CA ALA A 211 -1.78 25.61 11.42
C ALA A 211 -2.68 26.79 11.87
N GLY A 212 -3.05 27.68 10.94
CA GLY A 212 -3.99 28.77 11.19
C GLY A 212 -5.43 28.31 11.49
N HIS A 213 -5.79 27.06 11.15
CA HIS A 213 -7.11 26.48 11.45
C HIS A 213 -7.14 25.73 12.80
N ARG A 214 -6.01 25.59 13.50
CA ARG A 214 -5.91 24.92 14.81
C ARG A 214 -5.81 25.88 16.00
N GLY A 215 -5.87 27.18 15.76
CA GLY A 215 -5.86 28.19 16.81
C GLY A 215 -6.95 29.22 16.58
N HIS A 216 -7.85 29.33 17.55
CA HIS A 216 -8.83 30.41 17.70
C HIS A 216 -10.10 30.30 16.83
N ALA A 217 -11.06 29.48 17.28
CA ALA A 217 -12.47 29.77 17.07
C ALA A 217 -12.81 31.07 17.81
N LYS A 218 -12.56 32.21 17.16
CA LYS A 218 -13.20 33.49 17.51
C LYS A 218 -14.50 33.52 16.72
N THR A 219 -15.58 33.74 17.46
CA THR A 219 -16.95 33.96 16.98
C THR A 219 -16.97 34.90 15.76
N PRO A 220 -17.93 34.76 14.83
CA PRO A 220 -17.96 35.57 13.62
C PRO A 220 -18.40 36.99 14.01
N SER A 221 -17.42 37.85 14.32
CA SER A 221 -17.61 39.30 14.23
C SER A 221 -17.65 39.62 12.73
N ALA A 222 -18.86 39.63 12.19
CA ALA A 222 -19.15 40.06 10.83
C ALA A 222 -18.77 41.54 10.71
N GLY A 223 -17.60 41.84 10.14
CA GLY A 223 -17.18 43.24 10.09
C GLY A 223 -15.84 43.51 9.46
N PHE A 224 -15.57 43.04 8.23
CA PHE A 224 -14.84 43.82 7.22
C PHE A 224 -14.86 43.13 5.84
N GLY A 225 -16.05 43.06 5.25
CA GLY A 225 -16.24 42.73 3.84
C GLY A 225 -17.30 43.68 3.31
N MET A 226 -17.29 43.91 1.99
CA MET A 226 -18.03 44.91 1.17
C MET A 226 -19.40 45.44 1.68
N MET A 227 -20.12 44.71 2.54
CA MET A 227 -21.27 45.16 3.33
C MET A 227 -20.95 46.25 4.39
N GLY A 228 -19.73 46.35 4.92
CA GLY A 228 -19.39 47.33 5.97
C GLY A 228 -19.45 48.79 5.50
N ARG A 229 -19.19 49.04 4.22
CA ARG A 229 -19.29 50.39 3.61
C ARG A 229 -20.73 50.88 3.48
N ALA A 230 -21.68 49.98 3.32
CA ALA A 230 -23.10 50.34 3.19
C ALA A 230 -23.69 50.87 4.51
N TRP A 231 -23.24 50.34 5.65
CA TRP A 231 -23.65 50.81 6.98
C TRP A 231 -23.06 52.18 7.33
N THR A 232 -21.85 52.48 6.86
CA THR A 232 -21.24 53.82 6.98
C THR A 232 -21.95 54.86 6.12
N ILE A 233 -22.45 54.48 4.94
CA ILE A 233 -23.20 55.38 4.05
C ILE A 233 -24.62 55.65 4.58
N LEU A 234 -25.19 54.73 5.37
CA LEU A 234 -26.51 54.87 5.98
C LEU A 234 -26.50 55.57 7.36
N GLY A 235 -25.34 56.05 7.84
CA GLY A 235 -25.26 56.86 9.06
C GLY A 235 -25.66 56.15 10.36
N MET A 236 -25.70 54.81 10.38
CA MET A 236 -26.03 54.02 11.58
C MET A 236 -24.76 53.54 12.28
N GLN A 237 -23.92 54.49 12.70
CA GLN A 237 -22.83 54.25 13.65
C GLN A 237 -23.33 54.72 15.02
N ASN A 238 -23.74 53.79 15.89
CA ASN A 238 -24.08 54.14 17.27
C ASN A 238 -22.80 54.54 18.01
N ASP A 239 -22.68 55.83 18.30
CA ASP A 239 -21.75 56.36 19.29
C ASP A 239 -22.16 55.86 20.68
N SER A 240 -21.30 55.06 21.32
CA SER A 240 -21.32 54.87 22.77
C SER A 240 -19.96 54.39 23.28
N ASP A 241 -19.40 55.24 24.16
CA ASP A 241 -18.29 55.05 25.12
C ASP A 241 -16.91 54.64 24.59
N GLY A 242 -15.80 55.30 24.96
CA GLY A 242 -15.56 56.16 26.11
C GLY A 242 -14.31 55.68 26.86
N LYS A 243 -13.40 56.62 27.15
CA LYS A 243 -12.25 56.59 28.09
C LYS A 243 -10.86 56.26 27.57
N GLU A 244 -10.09 57.35 27.44
CA GLU A 244 -8.87 57.67 28.21
C GLU A 244 -7.83 56.58 28.47
N GLY A 245 -6.62 56.85 27.99
CA GLY A 245 -5.39 56.17 28.41
C GLY A 245 -4.17 56.96 27.91
N GLY A 246 -3.81 58.00 28.65
CA GLY A 246 -2.69 58.89 28.36
C GLY A 246 -1.35 58.16 28.25
N ARG A 247 -0.60 58.56 27.24
CA ARG A 247 0.80 58.27 26.95
C ARG A 247 1.69 58.72 28.13
N VAL A 248 2.41 57.79 28.75
CA VAL A 248 3.57 58.09 29.62
C VAL A 248 4.81 57.62 28.88
N GLU A 249 5.57 58.57 28.35
CA GLU A 249 6.94 58.36 27.92
C GLU A 249 7.85 58.41 29.15
N ILE A 250 8.57 57.31 29.41
CA ILE A 250 9.72 57.35 30.32
C ILE A 250 10.92 57.65 29.45
N VAL A 251 11.33 58.92 29.46
CA VAL A 251 12.65 59.36 29.02
C VAL A 251 13.65 58.93 30.10
N SER A 252 14.62 58.12 29.71
CA SER A 252 15.85 57.89 30.46
C SER A 252 16.74 59.12 30.36
N ASP A 253 17.18 59.69 31.48
CA ASP A 253 18.49 60.34 31.61
C ASP A 253 18.84 60.63 33.08
N VAL A 254 20.09 60.25 33.41
CA VAL A 254 20.93 60.49 34.61
C VAL A 254 20.62 59.71 35.89
#